data_AF-A0A3M2BG85-F1
#
_entry.id   AF-A0A3M2BG85-F1
#
_cell.length_a   1.000
_cell.length_b   1.000
_cell.length_c   1.000
_cell.angle_alpha   90.00
_cell.angle_beta   90.00
_cell.angle_gamma   90.00
#
_symmetry.space_group_name_H-M   'P 1'
#
loop_
_entity.id
_entity.type
_entity.pdbx_description
1 polymer ?
#
loop_
_entity_poly.entity_id
_entity_poly.type
_entity_poly.pdbx_seq_one_letter_code
_entity_poly.pdbx_strand_id
1 'polypeptide(L)'
;MLKFTLSTAAVFACTALAQSEAALSEAGPGQVDLQPPAQSYPEGAAIPRSLTEAEAAFIDRFPIVAQQSRAAPPGLVRTPAEYDPCEGIMIAWEGISGWRTILAQMARDITTIGDAEVWVYVDSTSERSSASTTIQNAGADMSRVHFLVKTTDTIWIRDYGPRHIYMGVQPDGTGGVRAMVDHTYNRPRPNDNTVPAHFAAERNQPIYLIPLVHGGGNFHLESGNPMGFGHSTRLIVNENPSLTEDQIIGYWRDYQNLETTLYTPYPTYVDATQHIDMWMIMLDDDKVMISEWVNEPNSSWNITSNNAAADFAARGFTVYRIPAVRSGGTHYTFTNAVICNDLVLVPSYTNSTAAAHNSTALSVWQAAYPNKTIRQINAQSIVTYAGVLHCIMMHVPRCAGGTAPTAYITSLNAGGAYEPGTSLPIEWLTDDDVGATTVDLLLSTDGGLSFPTTIAAALNAGSGSYDWVVPDIATTQAKVRLVVHDADGNTGFDDTDQLFTINGTLCTADWNDDGELNFFDVVGFLDAFSAQDPAADLTGDGVFDFFDAVAFLGLFASGCP
;
A
#
# COMPACT_ATOMS: atom_id res chain seq x y z
N MET A 1 -40.41 -3.01 -65.50
CA MET A 1 -41.24 -2.57 -64.34
C MET A 1 -40.87 -3.44 -63.14
N LEU A 2 -40.04 -2.95 -62.22
CA LEU A 2 -40.39 -2.73 -60.81
C LEU A 2 -39.18 -2.12 -60.12
N LYS A 3 -39.43 -1.04 -59.39
CA LYS A 3 -38.48 -0.25 -58.62
C LYS A 3 -38.19 -0.96 -57.30
N PHE A 4 -36.94 -0.90 -56.82
CA PHE A 4 -36.65 -1.00 -55.39
C PHE A 4 -35.97 0.30 -54.93
N THR A 5 -36.54 0.85 -53.87
CA THR A 5 -36.24 2.14 -53.26
C THR A 5 -35.17 1.94 -52.18
N LEU A 6 -34.04 2.65 -52.28
CA LEU A 6 -33.09 2.78 -51.17
C LEU A 6 -33.49 4.00 -50.31
N SER A 7 -33.59 3.80 -49.01
CA SER A 7 -33.95 4.84 -48.05
C SER A 7 -32.76 5.75 -47.74
N THR A 8 -33.06 7.03 -47.59
CA THR A 8 -32.24 8.13 -47.08
C THR A 8 -31.59 7.83 -45.73
N ALA A 9 -30.32 7.41 -45.74
CA ALA A 9 -29.42 7.44 -44.58
C ALA A 9 -27.92 7.59 -44.96
N ALA A 10 -27.62 8.04 -46.18
CA ALA A 10 -26.25 8.09 -46.72
C ALA A 10 -25.81 9.51 -47.17
N VAL A 11 -26.31 10.57 -46.51
CA VAL A 11 -25.99 11.97 -46.87
C VAL A 11 -25.25 12.73 -45.76
N PHE A 12 -25.05 12.16 -44.58
CA PHE A 12 -24.28 12.80 -43.49
C PHE A 12 -22.86 12.26 -43.26
N ALA A 13 -22.36 11.39 -44.16
CA ALA A 13 -21.00 10.83 -44.07
C ALA A 13 -20.01 11.42 -45.09
N CYS A 14 -20.45 12.30 -46.00
CA CYS A 14 -19.61 12.78 -47.11
C CYS A 14 -19.08 14.21 -46.94
N THR A 15 -19.36 14.89 -45.83
CA THR A 15 -18.85 16.25 -45.54
C THR A 15 -17.78 16.30 -44.46
N ALA A 16 -17.53 15.20 -43.73
CA ALA A 16 -16.44 15.12 -42.74
C ALA A 16 -15.10 14.64 -43.36
N LEU A 17 -15.13 13.94 -44.51
CA LEU A 17 -13.92 13.46 -45.20
C LEU A 17 -13.28 14.50 -46.13
N ALA A 18 -13.98 15.59 -46.48
CA ALA A 18 -13.43 16.65 -47.33
C ALA A 18 -12.71 17.76 -46.53
N GLN A 19 -12.83 17.79 -45.20
CA GLN A 19 -12.09 18.74 -44.35
C GLN A 19 -10.78 18.15 -43.79
N SER A 20 -10.53 16.84 -43.92
CA SER A 20 -9.25 16.22 -43.56
C SER A 20 -8.24 16.19 -44.71
N GLU A 21 -8.66 16.37 -45.97
CA GLU A 21 -7.73 16.37 -47.11
C GLU A 21 -7.14 17.76 -47.43
N ALA A 22 -7.75 18.84 -46.94
CA ALA A 22 -7.23 20.21 -47.12
C ALA A 22 -6.18 20.63 -46.07
N ALA A 23 -5.92 19.80 -45.04
CA ALA A 23 -4.92 20.06 -44.01
C ALA A 23 -3.60 19.28 -44.21
N LEU A 24 -3.44 18.57 -45.33
CA LEU A 24 -2.29 17.70 -45.61
C LEU A 24 -1.38 18.19 -46.75
N SER A 25 -1.46 19.45 -47.18
CA SER A 25 -0.61 19.94 -48.29
C SER A 25 0.38 21.07 -47.99
N GLU A 26 0.60 21.47 -46.73
CA GLU A 26 1.64 22.47 -46.40
C GLU A 26 2.39 22.20 -45.09
N ALA A 27 2.97 21.01 -44.93
CA ALA A 27 4.01 20.78 -43.92
C ALA A 27 5.33 20.48 -44.63
N GLY A 28 6.28 21.41 -44.55
CA GLY A 28 7.67 21.18 -44.93
C GLY A 28 8.33 20.10 -44.04
N PRO A 29 9.61 19.73 -44.26
CA PRO A 29 10.28 18.69 -43.49
C PRO A 29 10.59 19.22 -42.09
N GLY A 30 9.58 19.23 -41.23
CA GLY A 30 9.62 19.57 -39.82
C GLY A 30 9.26 18.33 -39.00
N GLN A 31 9.91 18.20 -37.85
CA GLN A 31 9.85 17.08 -36.91
C GLN A 31 8.46 16.45 -36.82
N VAL A 32 8.39 15.14 -37.10
CA VAL A 32 7.23 14.32 -36.76
C VAL A 32 7.06 14.44 -35.24
N ASP A 33 5.93 15.00 -34.81
CA ASP A 33 5.53 15.02 -33.42
C ASP A 33 5.57 13.58 -32.88
N LEU A 34 6.52 13.32 -31.97
CA LEU A 34 6.76 11.99 -31.40
C LEU A 34 5.76 11.65 -30.29
N GLN A 35 4.79 12.52 -30.00
CA GLN A 35 3.78 12.23 -28.99
C GLN A 35 2.69 11.32 -29.56
N PRO A 36 2.37 10.21 -28.88
CA PRO A 36 1.25 9.38 -29.28
C PRO A 36 -0.06 10.16 -29.21
N PRO A 37 -1.02 9.93 -30.13
CA PRO A 37 -2.35 10.53 -30.02
C PRO A 37 -2.98 10.10 -28.68
N ALA A 38 -3.52 11.08 -27.93
CA ALA A 38 -4.16 10.81 -26.65
C ALA A 38 -5.30 9.80 -26.83
N GLN A 39 -5.27 8.72 -26.03
CA GLN A 39 -6.42 7.84 -25.93
C GLN A 39 -7.56 8.59 -25.26
N SER A 40 -8.77 8.49 -25.83
CA SER A 40 -9.97 9.12 -25.26
C SER A 40 -10.80 8.06 -24.57
N TYR A 41 -11.12 8.31 -23.31
CA TYR A 41 -12.01 7.50 -22.47
C TYR A 41 -13.25 8.35 -22.16
N PRO A 42 -14.32 8.26 -22.96
CA PRO A 42 -15.51 9.07 -22.75
C PRO A 42 -16.23 8.68 -21.47
N GLU A 43 -16.70 9.68 -20.71
CA GLU A 43 -17.52 9.48 -19.52
C GLU A 43 -18.69 8.51 -19.77
N GLY A 44 -18.84 7.53 -18.87
CA GLY A 44 -19.87 6.50 -18.93
C GLY A 44 -19.64 5.40 -19.98
N ALA A 45 -18.46 5.33 -20.60
CA ALA A 45 -18.11 4.27 -21.54
C ALA A 45 -17.88 2.92 -20.83
N ALA A 46 -18.36 1.83 -21.45
CA ALA A 46 -18.12 0.47 -20.96
C ALA A 46 -16.75 -0.05 -21.43
N ILE A 47 -15.67 0.48 -20.86
CA ILE A 47 -14.30 0.07 -21.22
C ILE A 47 -13.98 -1.29 -20.56
N PRO A 48 -13.62 -2.33 -21.33
CA PRO A 48 -13.31 -3.64 -20.77
C PRO A 48 -12.03 -3.61 -19.93
N ARG A 49 -11.90 -4.59 -19.03
CA ARG A 49 -10.68 -4.73 -18.20
C ARG A 49 -9.48 -5.16 -19.04
N SER A 50 -9.69 -6.07 -19.99
CA SER A 50 -8.68 -6.42 -20.99
C SER A 50 -8.38 -5.22 -21.90
N LEU A 51 -7.22 -5.25 -22.57
CA LEU A 51 -6.91 -4.28 -23.61
C LEU A 51 -8.00 -4.32 -24.71
N THR A 52 -8.46 -3.15 -25.14
CA THR A 52 -9.16 -3.01 -26.42
C THR A 52 -8.18 -3.24 -27.58
N GLU A 53 -8.70 -3.50 -28.78
CA GLU A 53 -7.86 -3.64 -29.98
C GLU A 53 -7.02 -2.38 -30.25
N ALA A 54 -7.61 -1.19 -30.02
CA ALA A 54 -6.90 0.08 -30.16
C ALA A 54 -5.80 0.24 -29.09
N GLU A 55 -6.07 -0.12 -27.83
CA GLU A 55 -5.08 -0.10 -26.76
C GLU A 55 -3.93 -1.07 -27.03
N ALA A 56 -4.22 -2.27 -27.54
CA ALA A 56 -3.20 -3.26 -27.89
C ALA A 56 -2.30 -2.77 -29.04
N ALA A 57 -2.89 -2.22 -30.11
CA ALA A 57 -2.14 -1.63 -31.22
C ALA A 57 -1.31 -0.42 -30.78
N PHE A 58 -1.80 0.34 -29.81
CA PHE A 58 -1.06 1.45 -29.22
C PHE A 58 0.16 0.96 -28.45
N ILE A 59 0.00 -0.02 -27.55
CA ILE A 59 1.12 -0.55 -26.75
C ILE A 59 2.18 -1.21 -27.63
N ASP A 60 1.80 -1.88 -28.73
CA ASP A 60 2.76 -2.44 -29.68
C ASP A 60 3.71 -1.38 -30.26
N ARG A 61 3.20 -0.17 -30.47
CA ARG A 61 4.00 0.98 -30.94
C ARG A 61 4.67 1.78 -29.80
N PHE A 62 4.04 1.81 -28.64
CA PHE A 62 4.46 2.59 -27.47
C PHE A 62 4.41 1.68 -26.22
N PRO A 63 5.41 0.79 -26.04
CA PRO A 63 5.41 -0.14 -24.92
C PRO A 63 5.35 0.57 -23.57
N ILE A 64 4.53 0.04 -22.66
CA ILE A 64 4.50 0.48 -21.27
C ILE A 64 5.76 -0.03 -20.60
N VAL A 65 6.47 0.86 -19.91
CA VAL A 65 7.71 0.55 -19.20
C VAL A 65 7.64 1.18 -17.82
N ALA A 66 8.06 0.46 -16.80
CA ALA A 66 8.21 1.03 -15.47
C ALA A 66 9.37 2.03 -15.49
N GLN A 67 9.06 3.33 -15.51
CA GLN A 67 10.06 4.38 -15.68
C GLN A 67 10.67 4.89 -14.36
N GLN A 68 10.32 4.30 -13.22
CA GLN A 68 10.63 4.87 -11.91
C GLN A 68 11.43 3.88 -11.05
N SER A 69 12.74 4.13 -10.90
CA SER A 69 13.56 3.50 -9.87
C SER A 69 13.75 4.49 -8.71
N ARG A 70 12.83 4.48 -7.75
CA ARG A 70 13.07 5.10 -6.43
C ARG A 70 13.53 4.03 -5.45
N ALA A 71 14.19 4.41 -4.36
CA ALA A 71 14.58 3.46 -3.32
C ALA A 71 13.35 2.74 -2.76
N ALA A 72 13.52 1.46 -2.38
CA ALA A 72 12.54 0.72 -1.62
C ALA A 72 12.29 1.40 -0.24
N PRO A 73 11.15 1.15 0.40
CA PRO A 73 10.89 1.65 1.75
C PRO A 73 12.01 1.20 2.71
N PRO A 74 12.59 2.10 3.52
CA PRO A 74 13.62 1.71 4.50
C PRO A 74 13.01 0.98 5.69
N GLY A 75 13.81 0.12 6.31
CA GLY A 75 13.43 -0.64 7.50
C GLY A 75 12.51 -1.83 7.21
N LEU A 76 11.93 -2.39 8.27
CA LEU A 76 11.03 -3.52 8.16
C LEU A 76 9.63 -3.03 7.73
N VAL A 77 9.04 -3.73 6.76
CA VAL A 77 7.67 -3.46 6.28
C VAL A 77 6.78 -4.69 6.43
N ARG A 78 5.47 -4.47 6.56
CA ARG A 78 4.43 -5.51 6.47
C ARG A 78 3.39 -5.09 5.42
N THR A 79 3.02 -6.00 4.54
CA THR A 79 1.91 -5.77 3.62
C THR A 79 0.60 -6.29 4.23
N PRO A 80 -0.43 -5.46 4.41
CA PRO A 80 -1.74 -5.92 4.84
C PRO A 80 -2.38 -6.84 3.82
N ALA A 81 -2.96 -7.95 4.29
CA ALA A 81 -3.82 -8.80 3.47
C ALA A 81 -5.24 -8.23 3.38
N GLU A 82 -6.06 -8.77 2.48
CA GLU A 82 -7.44 -8.29 2.29
C GLU A 82 -8.39 -8.70 3.41
N TYR A 83 -8.00 -9.67 4.24
CA TYR A 83 -8.72 -10.07 5.44
C TYR A 83 -8.27 -9.30 6.69
N ASP A 84 -7.27 -8.42 6.58
CA ASP A 84 -6.90 -7.50 7.66
C ASP A 84 -8.03 -6.49 7.92
N PRO A 85 -8.08 -5.88 9.11
CA PRO A 85 -9.02 -4.81 9.40
C PRO A 85 -8.96 -3.68 8.35
N CYS A 86 -10.12 -3.35 7.80
CA CYS A 86 -10.28 -2.41 6.69
C CYS A 86 -10.85 -1.08 7.20
N GLU A 87 -10.18 0.03 6.88
CA GLU A 87 -10.68 1.39 7.11
C GLU A 87 -11.83 1.67 6.15
N GLY A 88 -11.63 1.30 4.89
CA GLY A 88 -12.60 1.54 3.84
C GLY A 88 -12.19 1.00 2.49
N ILE A 89 -13.07 1.26 1.52
CA ILE A 89 -12.94 0.78 0.16
C ILE A 89 -12.97 1.96 -0.82
N MET A 90 -12.02 1.97 -1.75
CA MET A 90 -12.00 2.93 -2.86
C MET A 90 -12.74 2.33 -4.07
N ILE A 91 -13.55 3.15 -4.73
CA ILE A 91 -14.23 2.83 -5.99
C ILE A 91 -14.08 3.98 -6.99
N ALA A 92 -14.06 3.67 -8.29
CA ALA A 92 -14.15 4.65 -9.37
C ALA A 92 -15.57 4.63 -9.96
N TRP A 93 -16.24 5.78 -10.01
CA TRP A 93 -17.65 5.88 -10.40
C TRP A 93 -17.85 5.85 -11.92
N GLU A 94 -17.42 4.78 -12.56
CA GLU A 94 -17.27 4.73 -14.01
C GLU A 94 -18.30 3.82 -14.70
N GLY A 95 -18.45 4.03 -16.01
CA GLY A 95 -19.15 3.14 -16.91
C GLY A 95 -20.69 3.19 -16.87
N ILE A 96 -21.31 2.08 -17.27
CA ILE A 96 -22.75 2.05 -17.58
C ILE A 96 -23.62 1.97 -16.31
N SER A 97 -24.92 2.27 -16.45
CA SER A 97 -25.88 2.28 -15.33
C SER A 97 -25.92 0.96 -14.53
N GLY A 98 -25.74 -0.18 -15.21
CA GLY A 98 -25.68 -1.49 -14.58
C GLY A 98 -24.46 -1.67 -13.66
N TRP A 99 -23.33 -1.01 -13.95
CA TRP A 99 -22.12 -1.06 -13.12
C TRP A 99 -22.23 -0.10 -11.95
N ARG A 100 -22.74 1.11 -12.18
CA ARG A 100 -23.04 2.08 -11.12
C ARG A 100 -24.07 1.57 -10.12
N THR A 101 -24.99 0.70 -10.55
CA THR A 101 -25.90 -0.01 -9.65
C THR A 101 -25.15 -0.99 -8.74
N ILE A 102 -24.17 -1.73 -9.28
CA ILE A 102 -23.30 -2.62 -8.49
C ILE A 102 -22.51 -1.80 -7.46
N LEU A 103 -21.84 -0.73 -7.90
CA LEU A 103 -21.07 0.17 -7.03
C LEU A 103 -21.93 0.75 -5.89
N ALA A 104 -23.16 1.18 -6.17
CA ALA A 104 -24.07 1.68 -5.15
C ALA A 104 -24.49 0.61 -4.13
N GLN A 105 -24.69 -0.64 -4.58
CA GLN A 105 -24.99 -1.77 -3.68
C GLN A 105 -23.80 -2.15 -2.81
N MET A 106 -22.58 -2.11 -3.39
CA MET A 106 -21.34 -2.31 -2.64
C MET A 106 -21.17 -1.22 -1.58
N ALA A 107 -21.28 0.05 -1.97
CA ALA A 107 -21.16 1.19 -1.06
C ALA A 107 -22.16 1.11 0.10
N ARG A 108 -23.41 0.70 -0.17
CA ARG A 108 -24.40 0.44 0.88
C ARG A 108 -23.93 -0.61 1.86
N ASP A 109 -23.56 -1.81 1.39
CA ASP A 109 -23.24 -2.91 2.30
C ASP A 109 -21.92 -2.62 3.05
N ILE A 110 -20.93 -2.00 2.40
CA ILE A 110 -19.65 -1.59 3.02
C ILE A 110 -19.90 -0.59 4.16
N THR A 111 -20.68 0.46 3.92
CA THR A 111 -20.92 1.51 4.94
C THR A 111 -21.85 1.05 6.07
N THR A 112 -22.72 0.07 5.85
CA THR A 112 -23.75 -0.33 6.84
C THR A 112 -23.48 -1.65 7.55
N ILE A 113 -22.79 -2.59 6.91
CA ILE A 113 -22.47 -3.92 7.45
C ILE A 113 -20.96 -4.05 7.65
N GLY A 114 -20.18 -3.57 6.68
CA GLY A 114 -18.71 -3.58 6.75
C GLY A 114 -18.14 -2.59 7.76
N ASP A 115 -18.95 -1.65 8.27
CA ASP A 115 -18.54 -0.61 9.23
C ASP A 115 -17.27 0.13 8.77
N ALA A 116 -17.28 0.52 7.49
CA ALA A 116 -16.11 1.01 6.79
C ALA A 116 -16.45 2.19 5.87
N GLU A 117 -15.45 3.00 5.59
CA GLU A 117 -15.54 4.17 4.72
C GLU A 117 -15.61 3.75 3.23
N VAL A 118 -16.16 4.62 2.40
CA VAL A 118 -16.14 4.47 0.94
C VAL A 118 -15.64 5.75 0.29
N TRP A 119 -14.49 5.69 -0.39
CA TRP A 119 -13.99 6.77 -1.23
C TRP A 119 -14.41 6.55 -2.68
N VAL A 120 -15.10 7.53 -3.23
CA VAL A 120 -15.68 7.47 -4.58
C VAL A 120 -14.97 8.50 -5.47
N TYR A 121 -14.18 8.02 -6.42
CA TYR A 121 -13.66 8.86 -7.48
C TYR A 121 -14.76 9.21 -8.47
N VAL A 122 -14.84 10.49 -8.80
CA VAL A 122 -15.75 11.07 -9.79
C VAL A 122 -15.00 12.10 -10.61
N ASP A 123 -15.34 12.19 -11.89
CA ASP A 123 -14.71 13.09 -12.87
C ASP A 123 -15.01 14.56 -12.59
N SER A 124 -16.16 14.85 -11.96
CA SER A 124 -16.63 16.21 -11.77
C SER A 124 -17.58 16.38 -10.59
N THR A 125 -17.76 17.63 -10.15
CA THR A 125 -18.78 18.00 -9.16
C THR A 125 -20.21 17.68 -9.62
N SER A 126 -20.46 17.68 -10.95
CA SER A 126 -21.76 17.31 -11.50
C SER A 126 -22.01 15.81 -11.31
N GLU A 127 -21.01 14.98 -11.65
CA GLU A 127 -21.07 13.55 -11.44
C GLU A 127 -21.17 13.19 -9.95
N ARG A 128 -20.43 13.89 -9.08
CA ARG A 128 -20.56 13.75 -7.62
C ARG A 128 -22.02 13.80 -7.16
N SER A 129 -22.80 14.71 -7.74
CA SER A 129 -24.20 14.90 -7.36
C SER A 129 -25.08 13.72 -7.79
N SER A 130 -24.85 13.17 -8.99
CA SER A 130 -25.59 12.00 -9.48
C SER A 130 -25.17 10.71 -8.78
N ALA A 131 -23.87 10.54 -8.51
CA ALA A 131 -23.31 9.43 -7.74
C ALA A 131 -23.87 9.43 -6.31
N SER A 132 -23.81 10.57 -5.62
CA SER A 132 -24.37 10.75 -4.27
C SER A 132 -25.84 10.37 -4.19
N THR A 133 -26.65 10.83 -5.15
CA THR A 133 -28.08 10.46 -5.22
C THR A 133 -28.28 8.96 -5.40
N THR A 134 -27.48 8.33 -6.27
CA THR A 134 -27.59 6.89 -6.56
C THR A 134 -27.19 6.03 -5.35
N ILE A 135 -26.09 6.38 -4.69
CA ILE A 135 -25.57 5.70 -3.50
C ILE A 135 -26.53 5.88 -2.32
N GLN A 136 -27.04 7.10 -2.09
CA GLN A 136 -28.03 7.36 -1.06
C GLN A 136 -29.33 6.57 -1.29
N ASN A 137 -29.82 6.53 -2.53
CA ASN A 137 -31.03 5.76 -2.87
C ASN A 137 -30.84 4.25 -2.73
N ALA A 138 -29.62 3.75 -2.86
CA ALA A 138 -29.32 2.35 -2.54
C ALA A 138 -29.43 2.07 -1.03
N GLY A 139 -29.31 3.09 -0.18
CA GLY A 139 -29.44 3.00 1.27
C GLY A 139 -28.12 3.04 2.03
N ALA A 140 -27.05 3.57 1.42
CA ALA A 140 -25.76 3.70 2.10
C ALA A 140 -25.79 4.74 3.23
N ASP A 141 -24.92 4.55 4.22
CA ASP A 141 -24.67 5.58 5.21
C ASP A 141 -23.76 6.64 4.60
N MET A 142 -24.36 7.76 4.21
CA MET A 142 -23.65 8.85 3.54
C MET A 142 -22.66 9.58 4.45
N SER A 143 -22.67 9.36 5.76
CA SER A 143 -21.66 9.90 6.67
C SER A 143 -20.29 9.24 6.48
N ARG A 144 -20.29 8.02 5.90
CA ARG A 144 -19.11 7.21 5.58
C ARG A 144 -18.74 7.22 4.09
N VAL A 145 -19.34 8.12 3.30
CA VAL A 145 -19.10 8.22 1.84
C VAL A 145 -18.37 9.53 1.54
N HIS A 146 -17.16 9.40 1.02
CA HIS A 146 -16.27 10.51 0.68
C HIS A 146 -16.08 10.59 -0.82
N PHE A 147 -16.27 11.77 -1.41
CA PHE A 147 -16.09 11.97 -2.85
C PHE A 147 -14.77 12.66 -3.16
N LEU A 148 -13.99 12.06 -4.06
CA LEU A 148 -12.74 12.61 -4.59
C LEU A 148 -12.97 13.04 -6.04
N VAL A 149 -12.86 14.34 -6.32
CA VAL A 149 -13.07 14.85 -7.68
C VAL A 149 -11.75 14.77 -8.45
N LYS A 150 -11.56 13.66 -9.16
CA LYS A 150 -10.41 13.38 -10.01
C LYS A 150 -10.85 12.44 -11.13
N THR A 151 -10.47 12.80 -12.36
CA THR A 151 -10.74 11.97 -13.53
C THR A 151 -10.06 10.61 -13.44
N THR A 152 -10.84 9.57 -13.77
CA THR A 152 -10.38 8.20 -14.02
C THR A 152 -10.65 7.83 -15.49
N ASP A 153 -9.95 6.84 -16.01
CA ASP A 153 -10.23 6.31 -17.36
C ASP A 153 -11.19 5.13 -17.29
N THR A 154 -11.15 4.34 -16.20
CA THR A 154 -11.94 3.12 -16.06
C THR A 154 -12.34 2.77 -14.63
N ILE A 155 -13.36 1.92 -14.51
CA ILE A 155 -13.88 1.37 -13.24
C ILE A 155 -12.90 0.44 -12.50
N TRP A 156 -11.84 -0.03 -13.16
CA TRP A 156 -11.01 -1.15 -12.72
C TRP A 156 -9.97 -0.78 -11.64
N ILE A 157 -10.39 -0.05 -10.60
CA ILE A 157 -9.52 0.53 -9.57
C ILE A 157 -8.70 -0.49 -8.78
N ARG A 158 -9.10 -1.76 -8.77
CA ARG A 158 -8.25 -2.84 -8.26
C ARG A 158 -6.90 -2.91 -8.96
N ASP A 159 -6.89 -2.62 -10.25
CA ASP A 159 -5.70 -2.81 -11.07
C ASP A 159 -4.71 -1.64 -10.99
N TYR A 160 -5.16 -0.44 -10.59
CA TYR A 160 -4.34 0.77 -10.56
C TYR A 160 -4.36 1.52 -9.23
N GLY A 161 -5.18 1.08 -8.26
CA GLY A 161 -5.31 1.72 -6.96
C GLY A 161 -4.09 1.51 -6.06
N PRO A 162 -3.94 2.34 -5.01
CA PRO A 162 -2.77 2.31 -4.13
C PRO A 162 -2.70 1.02 -3.32
N ARG A 163 -1.56 0.32 -3.36
CA ARG A 163 -1.30 -0.80 -2.45
C ARG A 163 -0.67 -0.27 -1.18
N HIS A 164 -1.23 -0.59 -0.04
CA HIS A 164 -0.71 -0.14 1.24
C HIS A 164 0.35 -1.09 1.77
N ILE A 165 1.26 -0.56 2.59
CA ILE A 165 2.18 -1.26 3.47
C ILE A 165 2.19 -0.55 4.82
N TYR A 166 2.63 -1.23 5.88
CA TYR A 166 3.02 -0.61 7.14
C TYR A 166 4.54 -0.56 7.21
N MET A 167 5.08 0.61 7.56
CA MET A 167 6.49 0.86 7.76
C MET A 167 6.82 1.00 9.25
N GLY A 168 8.03 0.62 9.66
CA GLY A 168 8.40 0.70 11.07
C GLY A 168 7.64 -0.30 11.94
N VAL A 169 7.28 -1.45 11.35
CA VAL A 169 6.62 -2.51 12.10
C VAL A 169 7.63 -3.16 13.05
N GLN A 170 7.13 -3.65 14.17
CA GLN A 170 7.93 -4.45 15.08
C GLN A 170 8.30 -5.80 14.45
N PRO A 171 9.31 -6.53 14.97
CA PRO A 171 9.70 -7.84 14.44
C PRO A 171 8.57 -8.89 14.44
N ASP A 172 7.50 -8.67 15.21
CA ASP A 172 6.28 -9.48 15.23
C ASP A 172 5.16 -8.94 14.32
N GLY A 173 5.49 -8.05 13.38
CA GLY A 173 4.57 -7.49 12.39
C GLY A 173 3.52 -6.53 12.94
N THR A 174 3.56 -6.21 14.24
CA THR A 174 2.62 -5.28 14.86
C THR A 174 3.06 -3.82 14.70
N GLY A 175 2.08 -2.91 14.83
CA GLY A 175 2.31 -1.48 14.69
C GLY A 175 2.69 -1.04 13.27
N GLY A 176 3.41 0.07 13.20
CA GLY A 176 3.84 0.69 11.96
C GLY A 176 2.88 1.71 11.37
N VAL A 177 3.43 2.57 10.52
CA VAL A 177 2.76 3.70 9.87
C VAL A 177 2.41 3.33 8.43
N ARG A 178 1.18 3.64 7.99
CA ARG A 178 0.78 3.37 6.60
C ARG A 178 1.58 4.18 5.59
N ALA A 179 2.05 3.47 4.57
CA ALA A 179 2.61 4.00 3.34
C ALA A 179 1.99 3.30 2.13
N MET A 180 2.28 3.79 0.93
CA MET A 180 1.80 3.21 -0.32
C MET A 180 2.96 2.72 -1.19
N VAL A 181 2.72 1.63 -1.91
CA VAL A 181 3.56 1.15 -3.00
C VAL A 181 2.74 1.25 -4.29
N ASP A 182 3.29 1.98 -5.26
CA ASP A 182 2.67 2.24 -6.55
C ASP A 182 3.51 1.66 -7.67
N HIS A 183 2.83 1.01 -8.61
CA HIS A 183 3.41 0.33 -9.76
C HIS A 183 2.96 1.04 -11.04
N THR A 184 3.65 0.79 -12.15
CA THR A 184 3.16 1.29 -13.44
C THR A 184 2.01 0.43 -13.92
N TYR A 185 0.83 1.00 -14.11
CA TYR A 185 -0.35 0.30 -14.59
C TYR A 185 -0.11 -0.29 -15.99
N ASN A 186 -0.43 -1.57 -16.16
CA ASN A 186 -0.27 -2.34 -17.40
C ASN A 186 -1.28 -2.00 -18.52
N ARG A 187 -1.91 -0.82 -18.47
CA ARG A 187 -2.83 -0.30 -19.51
C ARG A 187 -2.43 1.12 -19.89
N PRO A 188 -2.72 1.56 -21.13
CA PRO A 188 -2.36 2.89 -21.59
C PRO A 188 -3.41 3.92 -21.12
N ARG A 189 -3.78 3.84 -19.84
CA ARG A 189 -4.83 4.57 -19.12
C ARG A 189 -4.16 5.52 -18.11
N PRO A 190 -3.74 6.72 -18.55
CA PRO A 190 -2.87 7.58 -17.75
C PRO A 190 -3.57 8.23 -16.55
N ASN A 191 -4.89 8.47 -16.61
CA ASN A 191 -5.63 9.05 -15.49
C ASN A 191 -5.79 8.03 -14.35
N ASP A 192 -6.04 6.76 -14.71
CA ASP A 192 -6.04 5.62 -13.78
C ASP A 192 -4.68 5.50 -13.06
N ASN A 193 -3.58 5.54 -13.82
CA ASN A 193 -2.21 5.39 -13.30
C ASN A 193 -1.76 6.52 -12.34
N THR A 194 -2.55 7.59 -12.18
CA THR A 194 -2.22 8.71 -11.27
C THR A 194 -3.07 8.71 -9.99
N VAL A 195 -3.99 7.75 -9.84
CA VAL A 195 -4.84 7.63 -8.65
C VAL A 195 -4.04 7.38 -7.36
N PRO A 196 -3.02 6.49 -7.32
CA PRO A 196 -2.23 6.28 -6.10
C PRO A 196 -1.54 7.55 -5.60
N ALA A 197 -0.86 8.28 -6.50
CA ALA A 197 -0.20 9.53 -6.15
C ALA A 197 -1.18 10.61 -5.65
N HIS A 198 -2.39 10.67 -6.21
CA HIS A 198 -3.43 11.56 -5.71
C HIS A 198 -3.90 11.15 -4.31
N PHE A 199 -4.19 9.87 -4.08
CA PHE A 199 -4.66 9.40 -2.78
C PHE A 199 -3.59 9.58 -1.69
N ALA A 200 -2.31 9.31 -2.01
CA ALA A 200 -1.19 9.56 -1.12
C ALA A 200 -1.11 11.03 -0.68
N ALA A 201 -1.33 11.97 -1.60
CA ALA A 201 -1.36 13.41 -1.29
C ALA A 201 -2.55 13.79 -0.41
N GLU A 202 -3.75 13.26 -0.69
CA GLU A 202 -4.94 13.47 0.15
C GLU A 202 -4.75 12.94 1.58
N ARG A 203 -3.99 11.84 1.73
CA ARG A 203 -3.73 11.21 3.04
C ARG A 203 -2.46 11.71 3.73
N ASN A 204 -1.65 12.53 3.07
CA ASN A 204 -0.29 12.90 3.50
C ASN A 204 0.57 11.67 3.85
N GLN A 205 0.43 10.59 3.07
CA GLN A 205 1.15 9.34 3.25
C GLN A 205 2.28 9.20 2.23
N PRO A 206 3.43 8.63 2.61
CA PRO A 206 4.54 8.42 1.67
C PRO A 206 4.18 7.36 0.63
N ILE A 207 4.73 7.54 -0.57
CA ILE A 207 4.52 6.66 -1.71
C ILE A 207 5.87 6.21 -2.30
N TYR A 208 6.03 4.90 -2.44
CA TYR A 208 7.19 4.24 -3.00
C TYR A 208 6.84 3.65 -4.36
N LEU A 209 7.73 3.82 -5.33
CA LEU A 209 7.46 3.48 -6.73
C LEU A 209 8.19 2.18 -7.04
N ILE A 210 7.46 1.06 -7.04
CA ILE A 210 8.02 -0.26 -7.36
C ILE A 210 8.27 -0.33 -8.88
N PRO A 211 9.46 -0.78 -9.33
CA PRO A 211 9.83 -0.75 -10.74
C PRO A 211 9.24 -1.93 -11.52
N LEU A 212 7.93 -2.11 -11.41
CA LEU A 212 7.15 -3.15 -12.10
C LEU A 212 6.00 -2.52 -12.89
N VAL A 213 5.79 -3.02 -14.10
CA VAL A 213 4.51 -2.90 -14.81
C VAL A 213 3.60 -4.00 -14.29
N HIS A 214 2.39 -3.67 -13.84
CA HIS A 214 1.51 -4.65 -13.21
C HIS A 214 0.04 -4.25 -13.40
N GLY A 215 -0.86 -5.24 -13.55
CA GLY A 215 -2.31 -5.06 -13.37
C GLY A 215 -2.72 -5.54 -11.98
N GLY A 216 -3.00 -4.61 -11.06
CA GLY A 216 -3.13 -4.83 -9.62
C GLY A 216 -3.95 -6.06 -9.14
N GLY A 217 -4.98 -6.51 -9.86
CA GLY A 217 -5.72 -7.73 -9.54
C GLY A 217 -4.98 -9.04 -9.82
N ASN A 218 -3.84 -9.02 -10.50
CA ASN A 218 -2.94 -10.17 -10.61
C ASN A 218 -2.08 -10.35 -9.35
N PHE A 219 -2.67 -10.21 -8.17
CA PHE A 219 -1.96 -10.29 -6.90
C PHE A 219 -2.91 -10.59 -5.74
N HIS A 220 -2.54 -11.56 -4.91
CA HIS A 220 -3.07 -11.79 -3.57
C HIS A 220 -1.92 -12.09 -2.62
N LEU A 221 -2.13 -12.00 -1.31
CA LEU A 221 -1.11 -12.33 -0.33
C LEU A 221 -1.66 -12.99 0.92
N GLU A 222 -0.77 -13.74 1.57
CA GLU A 222 -0.80 -14.07 3.00
C GLU A 222 -0.06 -12.95 3.72
N SER A 223 -0.64 -12.34 4.77
CA SER A 223 -0.01 -11.25 5.52
C SER A 223 1.27 -11.70 6.22
N GLY A 224 1.24 -12.91 6.80
CA GLY A 224 2.33 -13.45 7.61
C GLY A 224 2.72 -12.55 8.80
N ASN A 225 3.85 -12.88 9.43
CA ASN A 225 4.34 -12.17 10.60
C ASN A 225 5.89 -12.21 10.66
N PRO A 226 6.60 -11.11 10.35
CA PRO A 226 6.18 -9.91 9.61
C PRO A 226 6.26 -10.10 8.08
N MET A 227 6.96 -11.15 7.63
CA MET A 227 7.10 -11.50 6.22
C MET A 227 5.89 -12.31 5.77
N GLY A 228 5.28 -11.87 4.66
CA GLY A 228 4.16 -12.55 4.02
C GLY A 228 4.55 -13.32 2.78
N PHE A 229 3.58 -13.98 2.16
CA PHE A 229 3.75 -14.69 0.89
C PHE A 229 2.83 -14.10 -0.17
N GLY A 230 3.43 -13.60 -1.25
CA GLY A 230 2.71 -13.08 -2.40
C GLY A 230 2.29 -14.19 -3.36
N HIS A 231 1.22 -13.97 -4.11
CA HIS A 231 0.72 -14.88 -5.12
C HIS A 231 0.30 -14.12 -6.37
N SER A 232 0.87 -14.46 -7.52
CA SER A 232 0.58 -13.81 -8.80
C SER A 232 0.66 -14.81 -9.96
N THR A 233 0.10 -14.52 -11.12
CA THR A 233 0.38 -15.32 -12.32
C THR A 233 1.61 -14.78 -13.07
N ARG A 234 2.24 -15.63 -13.88
CA ARG A 234 3.35 -15.26 -14.78
C ARG A 234 2.99 -14.22 -15.85
N LEU A 235 1.76 -13.69 -15.86
CA LEU A 235 1.47 -12.46 -16.61
C LEU A 235 2.48 -11.35 -16.26
N ILE A 236 2.88 -11.23 -14.98
CA ILE A 236 3.85 -10.23 -14.54
C ILE A 236 5.20 -10.34 -15.27
N VAL A 237 5.62 -11.55 -15.64
CA VAL A 237 6.86 -11.79 -16.39
C VAL A 237 6.73 -11.29 -17.82
N ASN A 238 5.58 -11.52 -18.45
CA ASN A 238 5.30 -11.04 -19.81
C ASN A 238 5.22 -9.50 -19.87
N GLU A 239 4.74 -8.87 -18.80
CA GLU A 239 4.61 -7.41 -18.68
C GLU A 239 5.94 -6.71 -18.40
N ASN A 240 6.96 -7.46 -17.93
CA ASN A 240 8.27 -6.94 -17.57
C ASN A 240 9.39 -7.69 -18.31
N PRO A 241 9.43 -7.67 -19.65
CA PRO A 241 10.34 -8.51 -20.45
C PRO A 241 11.84 -8.19 -20.28
N SER A 242 12.17 -7.05 -19.65
CA SER A 242 13.54 -6.65 -19.33
C SER A 242 14.03 -7.19 -17.98
N LEU A 243 13.17 -7.84 -17.20
CA LEU A 243 13.49 -8.37 -15.87
C LEU A 243 13.45 -9.90 -15.87
N THR A 244 14.27 -10.53 -15.03
CA THR A 244 14.14 -11.95 -14.72
C THR A 244 13.02 -12.19 -13.69
N GLU A 245 12.50 -13.42 -13.62
CA GLU A 245 11.54 -13.83 -12.59
C GLU A 245 12.08 -13.55 -11.18
N ASP A 246 13.37 -13.84 -10.91
CA ASP A 246 14.02 -13.56 -9.63
C ASP A 246 14.10 -12.07 -9.30
N GLN A 247 14.31 -11.20 -10.30
CA GLN A 247 14.32 -9.74 -10.10
C GLN A 247 12.91 -9.23 -9.75
N ILE A 248 11.88 -9.75 -10.42
CA ILE A 248 10.49 -9.40 -10.13
C ILE A 248 10.12 -9.80 -8.69
N ILE A 249 10.48 -11.02 -8.29
CA ILE A 249 10.27 -11.50 -6.91
C ILE A 249 11.08 -10.67 -5.91
N GLY A 250 12.33 -10.32 -6.25
CA GLY A 250 13.18 -9.43 -5.46
C GLY A 250 12.52 -8.08 -5.18
N TYR A 251 11.87 -7.45 -6.18
CA TYR A 251 11.16 -6.19 -5.96
C TYR A 251 9.97 -6.32 -5.00
N TRP A 252 9.21 -7.42 -5.03
CA TRP A 252 8.18 -7.63 -4.00
C TRP A 252 8.76 -7.87 -2.62
N ARG A 253 9.91 -8.53 -2.52
CA ARG A 253 10.62 -8.70 -1.25
C ARG A 253 11.05 -7.34 -0.70
N ASP A 254 11.67 -6.51 -1.53
CA ASP A 254 12.24 -5.23 -1.11
C ASP A 254 11.15 -4.17 -0.79
N TYR A 255 10.05 -4.12 -1.56
CA TYR A 255 9.03 -3.07 -1.41
C TYR A 255 7.88 -3.47 -0.49
N GLN A 256 7.60 -4.76 -0.37
CA GLN A 256 6.38 -5.27 0.26
C GLN A 256 6.66 -6.37 1.30
N ASN A 257 7.92 -6.80 1.47
CA ASN A 257 8.32 -7.89 2.36
C ASN A 257 7.56 -9.20 2.07
N LEU A 258 7.47 -9.54 0.77
CA LEU A 258 6.76 -10.72 0.29
C LEU A 258 7.67 -11.63 -0.52
N GLU A 259 7.64 -12.93 -0.19
CA GLU A 259 8.14 -13.97 -1.08
C GLU A 259 7.03 -14.42 -2.02
N THR A 260 7.13 -14.08 -3.31
CA THR A 260 6.01 -14.22 -4.24
C THR A 260 6.10 -15.49 -5.10
N THR A 261 5.05 -16.31 -5.05
CA THR A 261 4.87 -17.47 -5.93
C THR A 261 4.20 -17.07 -7.25
N LEU A 262 4.79 -17.49 -8.38
CA LEU A 262 4.22 -17.28 -9.71
C LEU A 262 3.53 -18.53 -10.28
N TYR A 263 2.24 -18.43 -10.56
CA TYR A 263 1.42 -19.49 -11.13
C TYR A 263 1.31 -19.37 -12.67
N THR A 264 1.01 -20.49 -13.33
CA THR A 264 0.64 -20.45 -14.75
C THR A 264 -0.70 -19.73 -14.91
N PRO A 265 -0.80 -18.69 -15.75
CA PRO A 265 -2.09 -18.02 -15.97
C PRO A 265 -3.07 -18.93 -16.73
N TYR A 266 -4.37 -18.65 -16.59
CA TYR A 266 -5.34 -19.19 -17.54
C TYR A 266 -5.06 -18.64 -18.95
N PRO A 267 -5.34 -19.41 -20.02
CA PRO A 267 -5.23 -18.89 -21.37
C PRO A 267 -6.16 -17.69 -21.58
N THR A 268 -5.75 -16.71 -22.40
CA THR A 268 -6.52 -15.47 -22.65
C THR A 268 -7.93 -15.71 -23.23
N TYR A 269 -8.15 -16.83 -23.93
CA TYR A 269 -9.47 -17.22 -24.43
C TYR A 269 -10.38 -17.87 -23.38
N VAL A 270 -9.83 -18.22 -22.22
CA VAL A 270 -10.58 -18.67 -21.04
C VAL A 270 -10.85 -17.48 -20.15
N ASP A 271 -9.80 -16.74 -19.82
CA ASP A 271 -9.83 -15.53 -19.00
C ASP A 271 -8.92 -14.48 -19.63
N ALA A 272 -9.54 -13.42 -20.15
CA ALA A 272 -8.83 -12.42 -20.96
C ALA A 272 -7.85 -11.56 -20.17
N THR A 273 -7.94 -11.53 -18.84
CA THR A 273 -7.01 -10.75 -18.02
C THR A 273 -5.81 -11.57 -17.60
N GLN A 274 -5.97 -12.89 -17.43
CA GLN A 274 -4.95 -13.79 -16.88
C GLN A 274 -4.61 -13.50 -15.40
N HIS A 275 -5.46 -12.75 -14.70
CA HIS A 275 -5.21 -12.35 -13.32
C HIS A 275 -5.55 -13.48 -12.33
N ILE A 276 -4.83 -13.49 -11.20
CA ILE A 276 -5.04 -14.46 -10.13
C ILE A 276 -6.38 -14.27 -9.39
N ASP A 277 -6.86 -13.03 -9.23
CA ASP A 277 -8.13 -12.71 -8.57
C ASP A 277 -9.37 -13.28 -9.29
N MET A 278 -9.21 -13.74 -10.51
CA MET A 278 -10.26 -14.40 -11.28
C MET A 278 -10.45 -15.87 -10.87
N TRP A 279 -9.52 -16.48 -10.16
CA TRP A 279 -9.61 -17.91 -9.82
C TRP A 279 -9.08 -18.32 -8.45
N MET A 280 -8.53 -17.38 -7.68
CA MET A 280 -8.06 -17.60 -6.32
C MET A 280 -8.26 -16.35 -5.48
N ILE A 281 -8.58 -16.53 -4.20
CA ILE A 281 -8.62 -15.47 -3.19
C ILE A 281 -8.12 -16.03 -1.85
N MET A 282 -7.22 -15.29 -1.20
CA MET A 282 -6.73 -15.61 0.15
C MET A 282 -7.76 -15.18 1.18
N LEU A 283 -8.03 -16.04 2.16
CA LEU A 283 -9.08 -15.81 3.16
C LEU A 283 -8.52 -15.58 4.56
N ASP A 284 -7.34 -16.12 4.83
CA ASP A 284 -6.62 -16.06 6.10
C ASP A 284 -5.19 -16.58 5.83
N ASP A 285 -4.30 -16.48 6.82
CA ASP A 285 -2.95 -17.08 6.76
C ASP A 285 -2.98 -18.63 6.71
N ASP A 286 -4.15 -19.25 6.90
CA ASP A 286 -4.37 -20.70 6.86
C ASP A 286 -5.57 -21.14 5.98
N LYS A 287 -6.19 -20.22 5.22
CA LYS A 287 -7.38 -20.48 4.40
C LYS A 287 -7.27 -19.84 3.02
N VAL A 288 -7.64 -20.61 1.99
CA VAL A 288 -7.67 -20.13 0.60
C VAL A 288 -8.91 -20.65 -0.10
N MET A 289 -9.48 -19.85 -1.01
CA MET A 289 -10.53 -20.29 -1.92
C MET A 289 -10.03 -20.28 -3.35
N ILE A 290 -10.26 -21.40 -4.06
CA ILE A 290 -9.73 -21.62 -5.40
C ILE A 290 -10.81 -22.22 -6.31
N SER A 291 -10.91 -21.69 -7.53
CA SER A 291 -11.86 -22.13 -8.55
C SER A 291 -11.72 -23.59 -8.95
N GLU A 292 -12.87 -24.27 -9.09
CA GLU A 292 -13.05 -25.62 -9.60
C GLU A 292 -13.94 -25.59 -10.86
N TRP A 293 -13.40 -26.02 -12.00
CA TRP A 293 -14.11 -25.98 -13.28
C TRP A 293 -15.08 -27.16 -13.44
N VAL A 294 -16.30 -26.96 -12.94
CA VAL A 294 -17.33 -28.02 -12.81
C VAL A 294 -17.82 -28.59 -14.15
N ASN A 295 -17.79 -27.79 -15.23
CA ASN A 295 -18.21 -28.24 -16.57
C ASN A 295 -17.03 -28.70 -17.45
N GLU A 296 -15.80 -28.44 -17.01
CA GLU A 296 -14.59 -28.68 -17.81
C GLU A 296 -13.46 -29.28 -16.94
N PRO A 297 -13.71 -30.39 -16.21
CA PRO A 297 -12.80 -30.87 -15.17
C PRO A 297 -11.44 -31.35 -15.68
N ASN A 298 -11.29 -31.59 -16.98
CA ASN A 298 -10.04 -32.08 -17.59
C ASN A 298 -9.28 -31.02 -18.40
N SER A 299 -9.72 -29.75 -18.35
CA SER A 299 -9.05 -28.68 -19.08
C SER A 299 -7.70 -28.30 -18.45
N SER A 300 -6.81 -27.69 -19.23
CA SER A 300 -5.52 -27.22 -18.71
C SER A 300 -5.66 -26.16 -17.62
N TRP A 301 -6.67 -25.29 -17.71
CA TRP A 301 -6.96 -24.28 -16.69
C TRP A 301 -7.52 -24.89 -15.40
N ASN A 302 -8.28 -25.99 -15.46
CA ASN A 302 -8.65 -26.72 -14.25
C ASN A 302 -7.43 -27.38 -13.58
N ILE A 303 -6.49 -27.90 -14.38
CA ILE A 303 -5.24 -28.45 -13.84
C ILE A 303 -4.45 -27.37 -13.11
N THR A 304 -4.36 -26.14 -13.65
CA THR A 304 -3.73 -25.00 -12.96
C THR A 304 -4.32 -24.78 -11.57
N SER A 305 -5.65 -24.64 -11.44
CA SER A 305 -6.26 -24.38 -10.13
C SER A 305 -6.30 -25.60 -9.21
N ASN A 306 -6.27 -26.83 -9.75
CA ASN A 306 -6.12 -28.05 -8.95
C ASN A 306 -4.71 -28.17 -8.37
N ASN A 307 -3.68 -27.84 -9.15
CA ASN A 307 -2.30 -27.87 -8.68
C ASN A 307 -2.07 -26.84 -7.57
N ALA A 308 -2.60 -25.62 -7.71
CA ALA A 308 -2.57 -24.62 -6.65
C ALA A 308 -3.27 -25.13 -5.38
N ALA A 309 -4.46 -25.71 -5.50
CA ALA A 309 -5.17 -26.30 -4.36
C ALA A 309 -4.40 -27.43 -3.67
N ALA A 310 -3.75 -28.32 -4.45
CA ALA A 310 -2.94 -29.39 -3.90
C ALA A 310 -1.72 -28.84 -3.16
N ASP A 311 -1.08 -27.80 -3.68
CA ASP A 311 0.06 -27.12 -3.07
C ASP A 311 -0.31 -26.46 -1.72
N PHE A 312 -1.38 -25.67 -1.68
CA PHE A 312 -1.87 -25.06 -0.45
C PHE A 312 -2.27 -26.12 0.60
N ALA A 313 -2.97 -27.18 0.19
CA ALA A 313 -3.31 -28.28 1.09
C ALA A 313 -2.06 -28.98 1.65
N ALA A 314 -1.01 -29.16 0.82
CA ALA A 314 0.26 -29.73 1.27
C ALA A 314 1.01 -28.82 2.25
N ARG A 315 0.80 -27.49 2.17
CA ARG A 315 1.28 -26.50 3.15
C ARG A 315 0.41 -26.40 4.41
N GLY A 316 -0.68 -27.17 4.51
CA GLY A 316 -1.55 -27.23 5.69
C GLY A 316 -2.76 -26.29 5.65
N PHE A 317 -3.03 -25.63 4.53
CA PHE A 317 -4.18 -24.75 4.39
C PHE A 317 -5.50 -25.51 4.36
N THR A 318 -6.54 -24.88 4.89
CA THR A 318 -7.90 -25.24 4.55
C THR A 318 -8.24 -24.67 3.17
N VAL A 319 -8.40 -25.57 2.20
CA VAL A 319 -8.68 -25.20 0.81
C VAL A 319 -10.17 -25.34 0.51
N TYR A 320 -10.83 -24.22 0.21
CA TYR A 320 -12.20 -24.18 -0.26
C TYR A 320 -12.22 -24.23 -1.79
N ARG A 321 -12.97 -25.18 -2.36
CA ARG A 321 -13.19 -25.29 -3.80
C ARG A 321 -14.53 -24.67 -4.15
N ILE A 322 -14.53 -23.74 -5.11
CA ILE A 322 -15.73 -23.01 -5.51
C ILE A 322 -15.98 -23.15 -7.02
N PRO A 323 -17.22 -23.31 -7.50
CA PRO A 323 -17.46 -23.49 -8.93
C PRO A 323 -16.91 -22.35 -9.78
N ALA A 324 -16.37 -22.70 -10.95
CA ALA A 324 -16.10 -21.78 -12.05
C ALA A 324 -16.68 -22.37 -13.34
N VAL A 325 -17.29 -21.53 -14.17
CA VAL A 325 -17.86 -21.94 -15.46
C VAL A 325 -17.58 -20.90 -16.52
N ARG A 326 -17.65 -21.31 -17.79
CA ARG A 326 -17.67 -20.38 -18.91
C ARG A 326 -18.90 -20.57 -19.77
N SER A 327 -19.37 -19.47 -20.35
CA SER A 327 -20.49 -19.47 -21.29
C SER A 327 -20.33 -18.30 -22.27
N GLY A 328 -20.42 -18.58 -23.57
CA GLY A 328 -20.34 -17.54 -24.61
C GLY A 328 -19.01 -16.78 -24.63
N GLY A 329 -17.90 -17.42 -24.27
CA GLY A 329 -16.58 -16.78 -24.18
C GLY A 329 -16.32 -16.00 -22.88
N THR A 330 -17.29 -15.93 -21.96
CA THR A 330 -17.14 -15.27 -20.66
C THR A 330 -16.80 -16.27 -19.56
N HIS A 331 -15.79 -15.95 -18.75
CA HIS A 331 -15.49 -16.62 -17.48
C HIS A 331 -16.38 -16.08 -16.36
N TYR A 332 -17.17 -16.96 -15.75
CA TYR A 332 -17.99 -16.66 -14.57
C TYR A 332 -17.28 -17.23 -13.34
N THR A 333 -16.65 -16.33 -12.59
CA THR A 333 -15.88 -16.64 -11.39
C THR A 333 -16.67 -16.34 -10.12
N PHE A 334 -16.52 -17.17 -9.09
CA PHE A 334 -17.10 -16.90 -7.77
C PHE A 334 -16.05 -16.57 -6.69
N THR A 335 -14.76 -16.53 -7.05
CA THR A 335 -13.67 -16.09 -6.16
C THR A 335 -13.49 -14.58 -6.14
N ASN A 336 -13.95 -13.88 -7.18
CA ASN A 336 -13.79 -12.43 -7.34
C ASN A 336 -14.78 -11.66 -6.44
N ALA A 337 -14.49 -11.71 -5.14
CA ALA A 337 -15.30 -11.23 -4.03
C ALA A 337 -14.61 -10.07 -3.29
N VAL A 338 -15.33 -9.43 -2.37
CA VAL A 338 -14.84 -8.34 -1.53
C VAL A 338 -14.91 -8.78 -0.08
N ILE A 339 -13.82 -8.72 0.67
CA ILE A 339 -13.79 -8.95 2.11
C ILE A 339 -13.61 -7.59 2.78
N CYS A 340 -14.51 -7.19 3.66
CA CYS A 340 -14.42 -5.90 4.34
C CYS A 340 -14.93 -6.07 5.77
N ASN A 341 -14.02 -6.18 6.73
CA ASN A 341 -14.35 -6.45 8.13
C ASN A 341 -15.33 -7.64 8.24
N ASP A 342 -16.51 -7.47 8.84
CA ASP A 342 -17.52 -8.52 9.03
C ASP A 342 -18.41 -8.78 7.81
N LEU A 343 -18.12 -8.15 6.66
CA LEU A 343 -18.85 -8.30 5.41
C LEU A 343 -18.03 -9.08 4.37
N VAL A 344 -18.71 -9.94 3.60
CA VAL A 344 -18.19 -10.48 2.35
C VAL A 344 -19.20 -10.29 1.23
N LEU A 345 -18.82 -9.57 0.17
CA LEU A 345 -19.63 -9.40 -1.04
C LEU A 345 -19.20 -10.42 -2.08
N VAL A 346 -20.13 -11.27 -2.50
CA VAL A 346 -19.85 -12.37 -3.43
C VAL A 346 -20.69 -12.21 -4.69
N PRO A 347 -20.17 -12.58 -5.87
CA PRO A 347 -20.92 -12.41 -7.10
C PRO A 347 -22.05 -13.44 -7.23
N SER A 348 -23.09 -13.04 -7.95
CA SER A 348 -24.15 -13.91 -8.46
C SER A 348 -24.51 -13.51 -9.88
N TYR A 349 -25.13 -14.43 -10.61
CA TYR A 349 -25.37 -14.27 -12.05
C TYR A 349 -26.80 -14.64 -12.46
N THR A 350 -27.25 -14.11 -13.59
CA THR A 350 -28.55 -14.47 -14.21
C THR A 350 -28.38 -15.28 -15.49
N ASN A 351 -27.17 -15.36 -16.05
CA ASN A 351 -26.83 -16.31 -17.11
C ASN A 351 -27.16 -17.74 -16.64
N SER A 352 -27.93 -18.50 -17.42
CA SER A 352 -28.44 -19.81 -17.00
C SER A 352 -27.36 -20.81 -16.58
N THR A 353 -26.19 -20.79 -17.24
CA THR A 353 -25.08 -21.69 -16.93
C THR A 353 -24.46 -21.34 -15.58
N ALA A 354 -24.20 -20.06 -15.33
CA ALA A 354 -23.60 -19.60 -14.07
C ALA A 354 -24.60 -19.55 -12.91
N ALA A 355 -25.85 -19.15 -13.17
CA ALA A 355 -26.92 -19.01 -12.19
C ALA A 355 -27.24 -20.33 -11.47
N ALA A 356 -27.06 -21.46 -12.17
CA ALA A 356 -27.19 -22.80 -11.59
C ALA A 356 -26.24 -23.05 -10.40
N HIS A 357 -25.14 -22.29 -10.30
CA HIS A 357 -24.12 -22.45 -9.27
C HIS A 357 -24.17 -21.36 -8.18
N ASN A 358 -25.06 -20.35 -8.28
CA ASN A 358 -25.14 -19.26 -7.30
C ASN A 358 -25.36 -19.77 -5.86
N SER A 359 -26.22 -20.78 -5.67
CA SER A 359 -26.51 -21.35 -4.35
C SER A 359 -25.33 -22.15 -3.79
N THR A 360 -24.65 -22.91 -4.64
CA THR A 360 -23.45 -23.67 -4.26
C THR A 360 -22.33 -22.73 -3.87
N ALA A 361 -22.06 -21.69 -4.67
CA ALA A 361 -21.06 -20.68 -4.37
C ALA A 361 -21.35 -19.96 -3.04
N LEU A 362 -22.62 -19.58 -2.79
CA LEU A 362 -23.02 -18.97 -1.52
C LEU A 362 -22.73 -19.90 -0.33
N SER A 363 -23.08 -21.18 -0.43
CA SER A 363 -22.82 -22.14 0.64
C SER A 363 -21.34 -22.35 0.92
N VAL A 364 -20.48 -22.34 -0.11
CA VAL A 364 -19.02 -22.42 0.07
C VAL A 364 -18.50 -21.19 0.82
N TRP A 365 -18.94 -19.99 0.44
CA TRP A 365 -18.58 -18.75 1.14
C TRP A 365 -19.06 -18.72 2.60
N GLN A 366 -20.28 -19.18 2.86
CA GLN A 366 -20.82 -19.30 4.23
C GLN A 366 -20.04 -20.33 5.07
N ALA A 367 -19.57 -21.41 4.45
CA ALA A 367 -18.71 -22.38 5.14
C ALA A 367 -17.32 -21.80 5.44
N ALA A 368 -16.77 -21.00 4.52
CA ALA A 368 -15.46 -20.37 4.67
C ALA A 368 -15.43 -19.28 5.75
N TYR A 369 -16.52 -18.51 5.86
CA TYR A 369 -16.68 -17.46 6.87
C TYR A 369 -18.00 -17.59 7.64
N PRO A 370 -18.11 -18.54 8.59
CA PRO A 370 -19.36 -18.78 9.31
C PRO A 370 -19.81 -17.61 10.20
N ASN A 371 -18.89 -16.70 10.54
CA ASN A 371 -19.14 -15.55 11.43
C ASN A 371 -19.29 -14.23 10.68
N LYS A 372 -19.07 -14.19 9.36
CA LYS A 372 -19.23 -12.95 8.57
C LYS A 372 -20.59 -12.93 7.87
N THR A 373 -21.07 -11.74 7.55
CA THR A 373 -22.26 -11.54 6.75
C THR A 373 -21.93 -11.68 5.27
N ILE A 374 -22.45 -12.74 4.63
CA ILE A 374 -22.24 -12.97 3.18
C ILE A 374 -23.39 -12.37 2.38
N ARG A 375 -23.09 -11.47 1.44
CA ARG A 375 -24.07 -10.78 0.58
C ARG A 375 -23.81 -11.06 -0.89
N GLN A 376 -24.82 -11.56 -1.60
CA GLN A 376 -24.72 -11.72 -3.05
C GLN A 376 -25.04 -10.42 -3.77
N ILE A 377 -24.17 -10.02 -4.70
CA ILE A 377 -24.39 -8.92 -5.63
C ILE A 377 -24.52 -9.49 -7.03
N ASN A 378 -25.55 -9.09 -7.78
CA ASN A 378 -25.73 -9.55 -9.16
C ASN A 378 -24.73 -8.84 -10.07
N ALA A 379 -23.69 -9.56 -10.48
CA ALA A 379 -22.60 -9.04 -11.29
C ALA A 379 -22.74 -9.35 -12.79
N GLN A 380 -23.95 -9.73 -13.25
CA GLN A 380 -24.18 -10.10 -14.64
C GLN A 380 -23.85 -8.97 -15.62
N SER A 381 -24.07 -7.71 -15.24
CA SER A 381 -23.86 -6.55 -16.12
C SER A 381 -22.38 -6.27 -16.40
N ILE A 382 -21.46 -6.78 -15.57
CA ILE A 382 -20.03 -6.47 -15.66
C ILE A 382 -19.17 -7.68 -16.06
N VAL A 383 -19.58 -8.90 -15.72
CA VAL A 383 -18.75 -10.12 -15.93
C VAL A 383 -18.29 -10.33 -17.39
N THR A 384 -19.08 -9.91 -18.38
CA THR A 384 -18.72 -10.02 -19.80
C THR A 384 -17.57 -9.09 -20.21
N TYR A 385 -17.14 -8.19 -19.33
CA TYR A 385 -16.01 -7.27 -19.52
C TYR A 385 -14.73 -7.74 -18.81
N ALA A 386 -14.69 -9.03 -18.44
CA ALA A 386 -13.55 -9.73 -17.84
C ALA A 386 -13.17 -9.28 -16.41
N GLY A 387 -14.14 -8.77 -15.65
CA GLY A 387 -13.99 -8.43 -14.23
C GLY A 387 -15.31 -8.48 -13.48
N VAL A 388 -15.24 -8.59 -12.15
CA VAL A 388 -16.43 -8.72 -11.27
C VAL A 388 -16.33 -7.75 -10.08
N LEU A 389 -16.57 -8.18 -8.83
CA LEU A 389 -16.65 -7.27 -7.68
C LEU A 389 -15.28 -6.84 -7.16
N HIS A 390 -14.33 -7.80 -7.06
CA HIS A 390 -12.98 -7.50 -6.60
C HIS A 390 -12.26 -6.54 -7.54
N CYS A 391 -12.51 -6.66 -8.85
CA CYS A 391 -11.86 -5.85 -9.89
C CYS A 391 -12.23 -4.35 -9.85
N ILE A 392 -13.31 -3.97 -9.17
CA ILE A 392 -13.86 -2.60 -9.18
C ILE A 392 -13.73 -1.91 -7.83
N MET A 393 -12.86 -2.42 -6.96
CA MET A 393 -12.64 -1.88 -5.63
C MET A 393 -11.19 -2.05 -5.18
N MET A 394 -10.72 -1.17 -4.30
CA MET A 394 -9.40 -1.24 -3.70
C MET A 394 -9.48 -1.07 -2.18
N HIS A 395 -8.80 -1.92 -1.42
CA HIS A 395 -8.78 -1.84 0.04
C HIS A 395 -7.92 -0.68 0.54
N VAL A 396 -8.41 0.00 1.57
CA VAL A 396 -7.62 0.86 2.46
C VAL A 396 -7.62 0.19 3.84
N PRO A 397 -6.46 -0.28 4.33
CA PRO A 397 -6.38 -0.96 5.62
C PRO A 397 -6.45 0.06 6.77
N ARG A 398 -6.89 -0.36 7.97
CA ARG A 398 -6.90 0.50 9.17
C ARG A 398 -5.48 0.92 9.56
N CYS A 399 -5.33 1.98 10.36
CA CYS A 399 -4.06 2.21 11.05
C CYS A 399 -3.71 1.00 11.94
N ALA A 400 -2.42 0.73 12.15
CA ALA A 400 -2.00 -0.44 12.90
C ALA A 400 -2.02 -0.26 14.43
N GLY A 401 -2.12 0.99 14.91
CA GLY A 401 -2.12 1.32 16.35
C GLY A 401 -3.49 1.21 17.04
N GLY A 402 -4.55 0.90 16.29
CA GLY A 402 -5.92 0.94 16.82
C GLY A 402 -6.31 2.38 17.15
N THR A 403 -6.59 2.64 18.43
CA THR A 403 -6.91 3.99 18.92
C THR A 403 -5.68 4.80 19.35
N ALA A 404 -4.49 4.18 19.37
CA ALA A 404 -3.27 4.90 19.68
C ALA A 404 -2.56 5.28 18.37
N PRO A 405 -1.95 6.47 18.31
CA PRO A 405 -1.20 6.84 17.14
C PRO A 405 0.05 5.95 17.01
N THR A 406 0.49 5.75 15.78
CA THR A 406 1.74 5.07 15.45
C THR A 406 2.77 6.08 14.96
N ALA A 407 4.03 5.74 15.19
CA ALA A 407 5.18 6.58 14.91
C ALA A 407 6.22 5.74 14.17
N TYR A 408 6.97 6.36 13.27
CA TYR A 408 8.17 5.75 12.70
C TYR A 408 9.22 6.81 12.40
N ILE A 409 10.38 6.72 13.05
CA ILE A 409 11.54 7.54 12.74
C ILE A 409 12.18 6.95 11.47
N THR A 410 12.37 7.77 10.44
CA THR A 410 12.94 7.32 9.15
C THR A 410 14.41 7.67 8.99
N SER A 411 14.96 8.52 9.85
CA SER A 411 16.38 8.87 9.87
C SER A 411 17.09 8.30 11.11
N LEU A 412 18.43 8.35 11.13
CA LEU A 412 19.27 7.87 12.26
C LEU A 412 19.16 6.37 12.63
N ASN A 413 18.27 5.60 12.00
CA ASN A 413 18.09 4.17 12.27
C ASN A 413 19.34 3.31 12.00
N ALA A 414 20.22 3.74 11.10
CA ALA A 414 21.47 3.03 10.80
C ALA A 414 22.56 3.19 11.88
N GLY A 415 22.30 3.99 12.92
CA GLY A 415 23.30 4.38 13.91
C GLY A 415 24.36 5.30 13.31
N GLY A 416 25.54 5.32 13.91
CA GLY A 416 26.68 6.12 13.42
C GLY A 416 27.43 6.82 14.55
N ALA A 417 28.31 7.75 14.19
CA ALA A 417 29.00 8.64 15.11
C ALA A 417 28.83 10.08 14.64
N TYR A 418 28.41 10.96 15.54
CA TYR A 418 28.08 12.34 15.23
C TYR A 418 28.88 13.30 16.12
N GLU A 419 29.37 14.38 15.53
CA GLU A 419 30.14 15.40 16.23
C GLU A 419 29.20 16.45 16.85
N PRO A 420 29.51 16.96 18.06
CA PRO A 420 28.80 18.08 18.65
C PRO A 420 28.69 19.29 17.72
N GLY A 421 27.55 19.97 17.75
CA GLY A 421 27.27 21.15 16.94
C GLY A 421 26.93 20.85 15.47
N THR A 422 26.99 19.59 15.03
CA THR A 422 26.46 19.21 13.71
C THR A 422 24.95 19.31 13.69
N SER A 423 24.39 19.73 12.55
CA SER A 423 22.94 19.77 12.33
C SER A 423 22.54 18.53 11.54
N LEU A 424 21.66 17.70 12.12
CA LEU A 424 21.18 16.46 11.54
C LEU A 424 19.64 16.47 11.46
N PRO A 425 19.03 16.08 10.33
CA PRO A 425 17.59 15.97 10.25
C PRO A 425 17.10 14.71 10.98
N ILE A 426 16.22 14.91 11.97
CA ILE A 426 15.37 13.85 12.51
C ILE A 426 14.09 13.84 11.67
N GLU A 427 13.86 12.78 10.92
CA GLU A 427 12.71 12.64 10.02
C GLU A 427 11.79 11.54 10.53
N TRP A 428 10.48 11.73 10.38
CA TRP A 428 9.50 10.76 10.86
C TRP A 428 8.19 10.75 10.07
N LEU A 429 7.45 9.67 10.29
CA LEU A 429 6.08 9.46 9.86
C LEU A 429 5.19 9.23 11.07
N THR A 430 3.91 9.59 10.94
CA THR A 430 2.87 9.30 11.92
C THR A 430 1.63 8.78 11.21
N ASP A 431 0.83 7.97 11.91
CA ASP A 431 -0.45 7.49 11.41
C ASP A 431 -1.39 7.13 12.56
N ASP A 432 -2.67 7.38 12.38
CA ASP A 432 -3.67 7.33 13.45
C ASP A 432 -5.10 7.16 12.87
N ASP A 433 -6.08 6.82 13.72
CA ASP A 433 -7.49 6.71 13.32
C ASP A 433 -8.23 8.06 13.35
N VAL A 434 -7.95 8.92 14.33
CA VAL A 434 -8.60 10.25 14.49
C VAL A 434 -7.68 11.42 14.12
N GLY A 435 -6.39 11.16 13.96
CA GLY A 435 -5.38 12.10 13.52
C GLY A 435 -4.43 12.51 14.66
N ALA A 436 -3.14 12.37 14.39
CA ALA A 436 -2.10 12.84 15.30
C ALA A 436 -2.07 14.39 15.37
N THR A 437 -1.83 14.93 16.57
CA THR A 437 -1.86 16.38 16.83
C THR A 437 -0.46 16.96 17.03
N THR A 438 0.31 16.41 17.96
CA THR A 438 1.68 16.87 18.26
C THR A 438 2.68 15.73 18.42
N VAL A 439 3.97 16.05 18.22
CA VAL A 439 5.08 15.15 18.52
C VAL A 439 6.15 15.79 19.40
N ASP A 440 6.79 14.96 20.22
CA ASP A 440 7.96 15.28 21.03
C ASP A 440 9.15 14.42 20.59
N LEU A 441 10.34 15.03 20.59
CA LEU A 441 11.62 14.38 20.30
C LEU A 441 12.45 14.37 21.58
N LEU A 442 12.89 13.18 21.99
CA LEU A 442 13.66 12.97 23.22
C LEU A 442 14.98 12.25 22.91
N LEU A 443 16.01 12.53 23.69
CA LEU A 443 17.32 11.88 23.62
C LEU A 443 17.53 10.99 24.85
N SER A 444 18.00 9.78 24.60
CA SER A 444 18.58 8.86 25.58
C SER A 444 20.09 8.81 25.39
N THR A 445 20.82 8.67 26.49
CA THR A 445 22.28 8.45 26.52
C THR A 445 22.66 7.11 27.17
N ASP A 446 21.66 6.31 27.58
CA ASP A 446 21.76 5.08 28.38
C ASP A 446 21.24 3.83 27.65
N GLY A 447 21.21 3.87 26.31
CA GLY A 447 20.76 2.76 25.48
C GLY A 447 19.24 2.64 25.35
N GLY A 448 18.49 3.69 25.70
CA GLY A 448 17.03 3.74 25.67
C GLY A 448 16.36 3.29 26.96
N LEU A 449 17.10 3.17 28.07
CA LEU A 449 16.52 2.87 29.39
C LEU A 449 15.71 4.08 29.91
N SER A 450 16.18 5.29 29.64
CA SER A 450 15.50 6.56 29.95
C SER A 450 15.70 7.61 28.86
N PHE A 451 14.81 8.60 28.82
CA PHE A 451 14.82 9.70 27.84
C PHE A 451 14.65 11.06 28.54
N PRO A 452 15.62 11.49 29.38
CA PRO A 452 15.48 12.69 30.21
C PRO A 452 15.63 13.98 29.42
N THR A 453 16.30 13.95 28.27
CA THR A 453 16.64 15.15 27.49
C THR A 453 15.60 15.39 26.41
N THR A 454 14.89 16.52 26.49
CA THR A 454 13.99 16.96 25.42
C THR A 454 14.76 17.67 24.32
N ILE A 455 14.74 17.11 23.10
CA ILE A 455 15.29 17.76 21.89
C ILE A 455 14.34 18.85 21.42
N ALA A 456 13.06 18.50 21.27
CA ALA A 456 11.98 19.40 20.87
C ALA A 456 10.64 18.86 21.39
N ALA A 457 9.68 19.74 21.62
CA ALA A 457 8.36 19.35 22.12
C ALA A 457 7.24 20.11 21.39
N ALA A 458 6.06 19.51 21.36
CA ALA A 458 4.85 20.06 20.75
C ALA A 458 5.04 20.50 19.29
N LEU A 459 5.85 19.74 18.53
CA LEU A 459 5.95 19.92 17.08
C LEU A 459 4.66 19.44 16.41
N ASN A 460 4.37 19.91 15.19
CA ASN A 460 3.22 19.40 14.42
C ASN A 460 3.42 17.91 14.12
N ALA A 461 2.38 17.10 14.34
CA ALA A 461 2.48 15.65 14.19
C ALA A 461 2.43 15.12 12.76
N GLY A 462 2.19 15.93 11.74
CA GLY A 462 2.31 15.45 10.36
C GLY A 462 3.70 14.86 10.09
N SER A 463 3.79 13.99 9.06
CA SER A 463 5.08 13.52 8.53
C SER A 463 6.04 14.71 8.38
N GLY A 464 7.18 14.64 9.05
CA GLY A 464 7.92 15.82 9.44
C GLY A 464 9.42 15.61 9.51
N SER A 465 10.13 16.74 9.62
CA SER A 465 11.57 16.79 9.81
C SER A 465 11.92 17.90 10.80
N TYR A 466 12.92 17.65 11.64
CA TYR A 466 13.46 18.60 12.59
C TYR A 466 14.99 18.62 12.49
N ASP A 467 15.56 19.80 12.24
CA ASP A 467 17.01 20.00 12.21
C ASP A 467 17.57 20.03 13.64
N TRP A 468 18.04 18.86 14.11
CA TRP A 468 18.62 18.69 15.43
C TRP A 468 20.08 19.12 15.45
N VAL A 469 20.43 20.03 16.36
CA VAL A 469 21.83 20.35 16.68
C VAL A 469 22.33 19.37 17.74
N VAL A 470 23.28 18.52 17.37
CA VAL A 470 23.85 17.49 18.25
C VAL A 470 24.51 18.16 19.47
N PRO A 471 24.13 17.79 20.71
CA PRO A 471 24.71 18.38 21.91
C PRO A 471 26.15 17.87 22.15
N ASP A 472 26.91 18.59 22.96
CA ASP A 472 28.26 18.18 23.38
C ASP A 472 28.18 17.18 24.54
N ILE A 473 27.71 15.97 24.27
CA ILE A 473 27.56 14.89 25.26
C ILE A 473 28.33 13.66 24.78
N ALA A 474 29.24 13.13 25.59
CA ALA A 474 29.96 11.91 25.24
C ALA A 474 29.12 10.67 25.57
N THR A 475 28.67 9.92 24.56
CA THR A 475 28.03 8.61 24.77
C THR A 475 28.15 7.73 23.54
N THR A 476 28.23 6.42 23.75
CA THR A 476 28.14 5.40 22.68
C THR A 476 26.77 4.74 22.61
N GLN A 477 25.86 5.13 23.50
CA GLN A 477 24.56 4.49 23.70
C GLN A 477 23.40 5.44 23.40
N ALA A 478 23.59 6.41 22.51
CA ALA A 478 22.54 7.37 22.22
C ALA A 478 21.40 6.74 21.41
N LYS A 479 20.17 7.14 21.76
CA LYS A 479 18.94 6.87 20.99
C LYS A 479 18.07 8.12 20.94
N VAL A 480 17.34 8.30 19.84
CA VAL A 480 16.26 9.28 19.78
C VAL A 480 14.91 8.55 19.91
N ARG A 481 14.00 9.13 20.69
CA ARG A 481 12.59 8.73 20.77
C ARG A 481 11.70 9.80 20.19
N LEU A 482 10.75 9.38 19.39
CA LEU A 482 9.63 10.17 18.90
C LEU A 482 8.39 9.75 19.69
N VAL A 483 7.71 10.69 20.34
CA VAL A 483 6.41 10.46 21.00
C VAL A 483 5.34 11.21 20.22
N VAL A 484 4.29 10.51 19.80
CA VAL A 484 3.14 11.05 19.07
C VAL A 484 1.95 11.10 20.01
N HIS A 485 1.19 12.20 19.94
CA HIS A 485 -0.04 12.41 20.71
C HIS A 485 -1.20 12.64 19.74
N ASP A 486 -2.34 12.01 19.98
CA ASP A 486 -3.57 12.21 19.20
C ASP A 486 -4.52 13.24 19.84
N ALA A 487 -5.69 13.42 19.24
CA ALA A 487 -6.71 14.35 19.73
C ALA A 487 -7.49 13.83 20.96
N ASP A 488 -7.46 12.51 21.20
CA ASP A 488 -8.17 11.83 22.29
C ASP A 488 -7.29 11.63 23.55
N GLY A 489 -6.02 12.03 23.46
CA GLY A 489 -5.04 11.96 24.55
C GLY A 489 -4.30 10.62 24.64
N ASN A 490 -4.38 9.78 23.60
CA ASN A 490 -3.54 8.58 23.50
C ASN A 490 -2.16 8.96 22.97
N THR A 491 -1.19 8.10 23.27
CA THR A 491 0.18 8.28 22.81
C THR A 491 0.73 7.00 22.20
N GLY A 492 1.63 7.18 21.24
CA GLY A 492 2.48 6.14 20.68
C GLY A 492 3.90 6.65 20.56
N PHE A 493 4.85 5.77 20.36
CA PHE A 493 6.25 6.18 20.21
C PHE A 493 7.02 5.25 19.29
N ASP A 494 8.15 5.74 18.82
CA ASP A 494 9.17 4.96 18.15
C ASP A 494 10.57 5.42 18.59
N ASP A 495 11.53 4.49 18.58
CA ASP A 495 12.92 4.75 18.92
C ASP A 495 13.80 4.42 17.71
N THR A 496 14.91 5.13 17.54
CA THR A 496 15.89 4.78 16.50
C THR A 496 16.33 3.32 16.62
N ASP A 497 16.42 2.61 15.50
CA ASP A 497 16.66 1.15 15.50
C ASP A 497 17.99 0.75 16.14
N GLN A 498 19.07 1.44 15.76
CA GLN A 498 20.42 1.21 16.27
C GLN A 498 20.86 2.29 17.25
N LEU A 499 21.81 1.93 18.12
CA LEU A 499 22.55 2.90 18.92
C LEU A 499 23.45 3.75 18.02
N PHE A 500 23.61 5.02 18.37
CA PHE A 500 24.63 5.87 17.78
C PHE A 500 25.53 6.49 18.85
N THR A 501 26.68 6.98 18.40
CA THR A 501 27.69 7.65 19.23
C THR A 501 27.57 9.15 19.04
N ILE A 502 27.63 9.89 20.14
CA ILE A 502 27.89 11.33 20.13
C ILE A 502 29.32 11.52 20.64
N ASN A 503 30.19 12.07 19.78
CA ASN A 503 31.61 12.30 20.06
C ASN A 503 31.80 13.57 20.91
N GLY A 504 30.99 13.70 21.96
CA GLY A 504 31.10 14.81 22.89
C GLY A 504 32.36 14.74 23.74
N THR A 505 32.58 15.83 24.45
CA THR A 505 33.63 15.92 25.47
C THR A 505 33.25 15.04 26.66
N LEU A 506 34.11 14.08 27.03
CA LEU A 506 33.90 13.26 28.23
C LEU A 506 33.88 14.15 29.48
N CYS A 507 32.85 13.99 30.32
CA CYS A 507 32.86 14.61 31.63
C CYS A 507 33.67 13.76 32.60
N THR A 508 34.99 13.96 32.64
CA THR A 508 35.85 13.21 33.57
C THR A 508 35.52 13.43 35.05
N ALA A 509 34.72 14.45 35.38
CA ALA A 509 34.26 14.70 36.75
C ALA A 509 33.01 13.91 37.14
N ASP A 510 32.23 13.38 36.18
CA ASP A 510 31.13 12.45 36.40
C ASP A 510 31.77 11.06 36.52
N TRP A 511 32.09 10.67 37.75
CA TRP A 511 32.98 9.54 38.02
C TRP A 511 32.24 8.20 38.03
N ASN A 512 30.93 8.23 38.29
CA ASN A 512 30.08 7.06 38.26
C ASN A 512 29.26 6.95 36.97
N ASP A 513 29.46 7.87 36.01
CA ASP A 513 28.76 7.98 34.73
C ASP A 513 27.22 8.03 34.90
N ASP A 514 26.73 8.65 35.99
CA ASP A 514 25.28 8.76 36.28
C ASP A 514 24.62 9.99 35.66
N GLY A 515 25.40 10.89 35.06
CA GLY A 515 24.95 12.10 34.39
C GLY A 515 24.71 13.28 35.34
N GLU A 516 24.91 13.12 36.65
CA GLU A 516 24.76 14.18 37.65
C GLU A 516 26.04 14.38 38.47
N LEU A 517 26.71 15.54 38.30
CA LEU A 517 27.83 15.91 39.18
C LEU A 517 27.36 16.14 40.63
N ASN A 518 27.57 15.14 41.47
CA ASN A 518 27.08 15.10 42.82
C ASN A 518 28.13 14.54 43.81
N PHE A 519 27.71 14.30 45.05
CA PHE A 519 28.62 13.84 46.10
C PHE A 519 29.22 12.45 45.80
N PHE A 520 28.51 11.59 45.08
CA PHE A 520 28.95 10.24 44.76
C PHE A 520 30.13 10.22 43.78
N ASP A 521 30.25 11.20 42.87
CA ASP A 521 31.43 11.32 41.99
C ASP A 521 32.68 11.65 42.77
N VAL A 522 32.56 12.58 43.71
CA VAL A 522 33.67 12.98 44.59
C VAL A 522 34.13 11.78 45.41
N VAL A 523 33.20 10.98 45.93
CA VAL A 523 33.54 9.75 46.65
C VAL A 523 34.20 8.73 45.72
N GLY A 524 33.66 8.52 44.53
CA GLY A 524 34.22 7.61 43.52
C GLY A 524 35.66 7.97 43.16
N PHE A 525 35.93 9.25 42.89
CA PHE A 525 37.27 9.77 42.65
C PHE A 525 38.19 9.52 43.84
N LEU A 526 37.75 9.87 45.07
CA LEU A 526 38.59 9.72 46.26
C LEU A 526 38.94 8.25 46.56
N ASP A 527 38.02 7.33 46.29
CA ASP A 527 38.26 5.89 46.43
C ASP A 527 39.29 5.41 45.40
N ALA A 528 39.14 5.80 44.13
CA ALA A 528 40.09 5.49 43.05
C ALA A 528 41.48 6.09 43.31
N PHE A 529 41.52 7.35 43.74
CA PHE A 529 42.74 8.07 44.10
C PHE A 529 43.46 7.40 45.27
N SER A 530 42.71 6.99 46.31
CA SER A 530 43.27 6.26 47.45
C SER A 530 43.78 4.87 47.07
N ALA A 531 43.16 4.23 46.07
CA ALA A 531 43.58 2.95 45.52
C ALA A 531 44.75 3.06 44.52
N GLN A 532 45.17 4.28 44.16
CA GLN A 532 46.14 4.54 43.08
C GLN A 532 45.71 3.89 41.75
N ASP A 533 44.40 3.92 41.48
CA ASP A 533 43.85 3.48 40.21
C ASP A 533 44.33 4.42 39.10
N PRO A 534 44.91 3.93 37.99
CA PRO A 534 45.34 4.77 36.87
C PRO A 534 44.30 5.79 36.37
N ALA A 535 43.00 5.54 36.55
CA ALA A 535 41.95 6.49 36.20
C ALA A 535 42.02 7.80 37.03
N ALA A 536 42.56 7.75 38.24
CA ALA A 536 42.68 8.90 39.15
C ALA A 536 43.94 9.76 38.91
N ASP A 537 44.84 9.36 38.01
CA ASP A 537 46.00 10.16 37.57
C ASP A 537 45.56 11.11 36.44
N LEU A 538 44.87 12.18 36.84
CA LEU A 538 44.28 13.15 35.90
C LEU A 538 45.34 14.07 35.27
N THR A 539 46.52 14.15 35.86
CA THR A 539 47.65 14.90 35.28
C THR A 539 48.49 14.06 34.32
N GLY A 540 48.39 12.73 34.39
CA GLY A 540 49.03 11.77 33.49
C GLY A 540 50.53 11.64 33.70
N ASP A 541 51.05 12.03 34.87
CA ASP A 541 52.48 12.03 35.18
C ASP A 541 52.95 10.76 35.93
N GLY A 542 52.01 9.88 36.28
CA GLY A 542 52.23 8.63 37.01
C GLY A 542 52.32 8.81 38.53
N VAL A 543 51.98 9.98 39.07
CA VAL A 543 52.09 10.31 40.50
C VAL A 543 50.74 10.81 41.03
N PHE A 544 50.09 10.00 41.86
CA PHE A 544 48.83 10.36 42.53
C PHE A 544 49.07 11.36 43.66
N ASP A 545 48.85 12.65 43.41
CA ASP A 545 49.09 13.70 44.38
C ASP A 545 48.01 14.81 44.41
N PHE A 546 48.32 15.90 45.10
CA PHE A 546 47.40 17.02 45.27
C PHE A 546 46.96 17.64 43.93
N PHE A 547 47.79 17.57 42.89
CA PHE A 547 47.49 18.15 41.59
C PHE A 547 46.38 17.39 40.86
N ASP A 548 46.26 16.07 41.03
CA ASP A 548 45.12 15.30 40.48
C ASP A 548 43.81 15.67 41.18
N ALA A 549 43.85 15.82 42.51
CA ALA A 549 42.68 16.23 43.27
C ALA A 549 42.22 17.66 42.89
N VAL A 550 43.16 18.57 42.62
CA VAL A 550 42.85 19.91 42.11
C VAL A 550 42.31 19.85 40.68
N ALA A 551 42.85 18.98 39.82
CA ALA A 551 42.35 18.77 38.48
C ALA A 551 40.90 18.26 38.49
N PHE A 552 40.60 17.23 39.29
CA PHE A 552 39.23 16.72 39.49
C PHE A 552 38.29 17.81 39.99
N LEU A 553 38.65 18.52 41.06
CA LEU A 553 37.83 19.59 41.61
C LEU A 553 37.62 20.74 40.62
N GLY A 554 38.60 21.02 39.77
CA GLY A 554 38.48 21.99 38.68
C GLY A 554 37.43 21.56 37.66
N LEU A 555 37.47 20.29 37.24
CA LEU A 555 36.50 19.69 36.32
C LEU A 555 35.10 19.66 36.95
N PHE A 556 34.98 19.18 38.18
CA PHE A 556 33.72 19.09 38.94
C PHE A 556 33.08 20.47 39.17
N ALA A 557 33.88 21.48 39.53
CA ALA A 557 33.38 22.84 39.73
C ALA A 557 33.05 23.58 38.42
N SER A 558 33.69 23.19 37.32
CA SER A 558 33.37 23.73 35.99
C SER A 558 32.06 23.17 35.42
N GLY A 559 31.51 22.13 36.06
CA GLY A 559 30.22 21.54 35.73
C GLY A 559 30.26 20.53 34.58
N CYS A 560 31.44 20.31 33.96
CA CYS A 560 31.58 19.74 32.61
C CYS A 560 30.71 20.48 31.56
N PRO A 561 31.03 20.39 30.26
CA PRO A 561 30.14 20.91 29.21
C PRO A 561 28.76 20.23 29.23
#